data_AF-A0A9J6QMB6-F1
#
_entry.id   AF-A0A9J6QMB6-F1
#
_cell.length_a   1.000
_cell.length_b   1.000
_cell.length_c   1.000
_cell.angle_alpha   90.00
_cell.angle_beta   90.00
_cell.angle_gamma   90.00
#
_symmetry.space_group_name_H-M   'P 1'
#
loop_
_entity.id
_entity.type
_entity.pdbx_description
1 polymer ?
#
loop_
_entity_poly.entity_id
_entity_poly.type
_entity_poly.pdbx_seq_one_letter_code
_entity_poly.pdbx_strand_id
1 'polypeptide(L)'
;MKQLEEIHKNIHFIQHRDKQLEKYFQLKQSQKYKFSIPDITAIIKWQWNDNGKNLHDYLMNSYMGIVFFPDKDMHFADGIFIDDNHNPNHEYLWRNTDSTTPWIEFLLETDYGAPASNNLKEHLDELHGRGYKTGMVLSKFLTSDISPSDQRPHDYLDAWVEILPL
;
A
#
# COMPACT_ATOMS: atom_id res chain seq x y z
N MET A 1 -20.14 -11.18 -27.25
CA MET A 1 -19.89 -9.92 -26.51
C MET A 1 -19.47 -10.21 -25.07
N LYS A 2 -20.24 -10.92 -24.23
CA LYS A 2 -19.83 -11.30 -22.86
C LYS A 2 -18.45 -11.97 -22.73
N GLN A 3 -18.13 -12.93 -23.61
CA GLN A 3 -16.81 -13.60 -23.59
C GLN A 3 -15.63 -12.66 -23.88
N LEU A 4 -15.82 -11.64 -24.74
CA LEU A 4 -14.77 -10.68 -25.05
C LEU A 4 -14.54 -9.72 -23.87
N GLU A 5 -15.62 -9.32 -23.18
CA GLU A 5 -15.54 -8.53 -21.95
C GLU A 5 -14.84 -9.29 -20.81
N GLU A 6 -15.14 -10.58 -20.63
CA GLU A 6 -14.44 -11.43 -19.66
C GLU A 6 -12.96 -11.59 -19.98
N ILE A 7 -12.61 -11.79 -21.26
CA ILE A 7 -11.21 -11.88 -21.69
C ILE A 7 -10.46 -10.56 -21.41
N HIS A 8 -11.05 -9.41 -21.72
CA HIS A 8 -10.42 -8.11 -21.43
C HIS A 8 -10.22 -7.90 -19.93
N LYS A 9 -11.19 -8.28 -19.10
CA LYS A 9 -11.05 -8.22 -17.62
C LYS A 9 -9.90 -9.10 -17.13
N ASN A 10 -9.79 -10.32 -17.65
CA ASN A 10 -8.73 -11.25 -17.26
C ASN A 10 -7.34 -10.75 -17.69
N ILE A 11 -7.22 -10.17 -18.89
CA ILE A 11 -5.96 -9.58 -19.37
C ILE A 11 -5.55 -8.43 -18.45
N HIS A 12 -6.49 -7.54 -18.10
CA HIS A 12 -6.22 -6.43 -17.19
C HIS A 12 -5.74 -6.94 -15.82
N PHE A 13 -6.40 -7.96 -15.27
CA PHE A 13 -6.00 -8.59 -14.00
C PHE A 13 -4.58 -9.18 -14.05
N ILE A 14 -4.24 -9.90 -15.12
CA ILE A 14 -2.90 -10.49 -15.29
C ILE A 14 -1.85 -9.38 -15.39
N GLN A 15 -2.06 -8.37 -16.23
CA GLN A 15 -1.14 -7.24 -16.38
C GLN A 15 -0.93 -6.49 -15.06
N HIS A 16 -2.00 -6.33 -14.29
CA HIS A 16 -1.94 -5.72 -12.96
C HIS A 16 -1.10 -6.58 -12.00
N ARG A 17 -1.30 -7.90 -12.01
CA ARG A 17 -0.55 -8.84 -11.17
C ARG A 17 0.93 -8.87 -11.52
N ASP A 18 1.27 -8.84 -12.81
CA ASP A 18 2.65 -8.80 -13.29
C ASP A 18 3.37 -7.56 -12.76
N LYS A 19 2.74 -6.38 -12.83
CA LYS A 19 3.29 -5.14 -12.28
C LYS A 19 3.56 -5.21 -10.77
N GLN A 20 2.67 -5.83 -10.00
CA GLN A 20 2.88 -6.02 -8.56
C GLN A 20 4.11 -6.89 -8.27
N LEU A 21 4.26 -7.98 -9.01
CA LEU A 21 5.38 -8.89 -8.84
C LEU A 21 6.70 -8.25 -9.29
N GLU A 22 6.69 -7.52 -10.40
CA GLU A 22 7.85 -6.73 -10.85
C GLU A 22 8.30 -5.74 -9.77
N LYS A 23 7.35 -5.00 -9.18
CA LYS A 23 7.64 -4.06 -8.09
C LYS A 23 8.17 -4.76 -6.83
N TYR A 24 7.59 -5.90 -6.45
CA TYR A 24 8.08 -6.71 -5.33
C TYR A 24 9.53 -7.15 -5.53
N PHE A 25 9.85 -7.72 -6.69
CA PHE A 25 11.23 -8.13 -6.98
C PHE A 25 12.18 -6.94 -7.06
N GLN A 26 11.75 -5.81 -7.61
CA GLN A 26 12.53 -4.58 -7.64
C GLN A 26 12.89 -4.13 -6.22
N LEU A 27 11.91 -4.00 -5.32
CA LEU A 27 12.13 -3.54 -3.94
C LEU A 27 12.95 -4.53 -3.11
N LYS A 28 12.72 -5.84 -3.32
CA LYS A 28 13.47 -6.90 -2.65
C LYS A 28 14.95 -6.92 -3.04
N GLN A 29 15.29 -6.47 -4.24
CA GLN A 29 16.66 -6.46 -4.78
C GLN A 29 17.35 -5.08 -4.72
N SER A 30 16.60 -4.00 -4.56
CA SER A 30 17.13 -2.63 -4.57
C SER A 30 17.78 -2.20 -3.26
N GLN A 31 18.33 -0.98 -3.23
CA GLN A 31 18.63 -0.32 -1.96
C GLN A 31 17.38 -0.31 -1.07
N LYS A 32 17.57 -0.54 0.23
CA LYS A 32 16.48 -0.68 1.22
C LYS A 32 15.54 0.54 1.28
N TYR A 33 16.04 1.73 0.93
CA TYR A 33 15.30 2.99 0.96
C TYR A 33 15.60 3.83 -0.28
N LYS A 34 14.56 4.37 -0.91
CA LYS A 34 14.69 5.21 -2.11
C LYS A 34 13.71 6.39 -2.04
N PHE A 35 14.16 7.61 -2.34
CA PHE A 35 13.23 8.71 -2.54
C PHE A 35 12.37 8.47 -3.78
N SER A 36 11.05 8.49 -3.62
CA SER A 36 10.10 8.41 -4.73
C SER A 36 8.82 9.16 -4.38
N ILE A 37 7.91 9.30 -5.34
CA ILE A 37 6.58 9.87 -5.12
C ILE A 37 5.62 8.69 -5.02
N PRO A 38 4.73 8.62 -4.00
CA PRO A 38 3.71 7.60 -3.93
C PRO A 38 2.89 7.60 -5.21
N ASP A 39 2.74 6.45 -5.85
CA ASP A 39 1.92 6.29 -7.05
C ASP A 39 0.43 6.16 -6.72
N ILE A 40 -0.01 6.97 -5.75
CA ILE A 40 -1.32 6.93 -5.13
C ILE A 40 -1.94 8.32 -5.26
N THR A 41 -3.17 8.37 -5.76
CA THR A 41 -3.94 9.62 -5.83
C THR A 41 -4.72 9.87 -4.54
N ALA A 42 -5.46 8.87 -4.08
CA ALA A 42 -6.21 8.93 -2.83
C ALA A 42 -6.47 7.54 -2.24
N ILE A 43 -6.68 7.52 -0.93
CA ILE A 43 -7.09 6.34 -0.18
C ILE A 43 -8.40 6.69 0.54
N ILE A 44 -9.44 5.93 0.26
CA ILE A 44 -10.71 6.04 0.98
C ILE A 44 -10.77 4.99 2.08
N LYS A 45 -11.37 5.34 3.20
CA LYS A 45 -11.61 4.43 4.31
C LYS A 45 -12.59 3.35 3.86
N TRP A 46 -12.24 2.10 4.11
CA TRP A 46 -13.12 0.99 3.82
C TRP A 46 -13.77 0.47 5.11
N GLN A 47 -15.08 0.20 5.04
CA GLN A 47 -15.80 -0.54 6.07
C GLN A 47 -16.49 -1.73 5.41
N TRP A 48 -16.30 -2.92 6.00
CA TRP A 48 -16.92 -4.18 5.53
C TRP A 48 -18.46 -4.13 5.45
N ASN A 49 -19.06 -3.14 6.10
CA ASN A 49 -20.49 -2.92 6.26
C ASN A 49 -21.12 -2.24 5.04
N ASP A 50 -20.31 -1.68 4.13
CA ASP A 50 -20.78 -1.02 2.91
C ASP A 50 -21.21 -2.07 1.87
N ASN A 51 -22.41 -2.62 2.09
CA ASN A 51 -23.22 -3.45 1.19
C ASN A 51 -22.43 -4.06 0.02
N GLY A 52 -22.01 -5.33 0.16
CA GLY A 52 -21.04 -6.09 -0.65
C GLY A 52 -21.18 -6.14 -2.19
N LYS A 53 -22.04 -5.33 -2.81
CA LYS A 53 -22.03 -5.03 -4.26
C LYS A 53 -20.74 -4.35 -4.73
N ASN A 54 -20.03 -3.70 -3.82
CA ASN A 54 -18.87 -2.89 -4.12
C ASN A 54 -17.54 -3.67 -3.99
N LEU A 55 -17.48 -4.70 -3.13
CA LEU A 55 -16.25 -5.44 -2.86
C LEU A 55 -15.69 -6.14 -4.11
N HIS A 56 -16.53 -6.70 -4.98
CA HIS A 56 -16.06 -7.35 -6.21
C HIS A 56 -15.47 -6.36 -7.20
N ASP A 57 -16.15 -5.23 -7.44
CA ASP A 57 -15.66 -4.19 -8.35
C ASP A 57 -14.42 -3.47 -7.79
N TYR A 58 -14.27 -3.40 -6.46
CA TYR A 58 -13.08 -2.90 -5.79
C TYR A 58 -11.92 -3.92 -5.81
N LEU A 59 -12.12 -5.18 -5.45
CA LEU A 59 -11.08 -6.22 -5.51
C LEU A 59 -10.52 -6.42 -6.93
N MET A 60 -11.33 -6.14 -7.96
CA MET A 60 -10.93 -6.28 -9.36
C MET A 60 -10.22 -5.05 -9.94
N ASN A 61 -10.36 -3.87 -9.34
CA ASN A 61 -9.87 -2.60 -9.92
C ASN A 61 -9.08 -1.69 -8.96
N SER A 62 -8.96 -2.05 -7.68
CA SER A 62 -8.26 -1.23 -6.70
C SER A 62 -7.27 -2.05 -5.91
N TYR A 63 -6.09 -1.49 -5.71
CA TYR A 63 -5.14 -2.04 -4.78
C TYR A 63 -5.74 -1.93 -3.36
N MET A 64 -5.54 -2.94 -2.52
CA MET A 64 -5.74 -2.77 -1.08
C MET A 64 -4.59 -1.96 -0.52
N GLY A 65 -4.93 -0.93 0.25
CA GLY A 65 -3.98 -0.04 0.89
C GLY A 65 -4.11 -0.05 2.39
N ILE A 66 -2.99 0.17 3.06
CA ILE A 66 -2.96 0.35 4.51
C ILE A 66 -2.27 1.67 4.78
N VAL A 67 -2.94 2.53 5.54
CA VAL A 67 -2.38 3.77 6.04
C VAL A 67 -1.97 3.55 7.48
N PHE A 68 -0.70 3.77 7.80
CA PHE A 68 -0.21 3.75 9.17
C PHE A 68 0.04 5.17 9.65
N PHE A 69 -0.45 5.47 10.84
CA PHE A 69 -0.27 6.74 11.51
C PHE A 69 0.77 6.55 12.61
N PRO A 70 1.91 7.26 12.57
CA PRO A 70 2.94 7.16 13.59
C PRO A 70 2.56 7.98 14.83
N ASP A 71 1.49 7.59 15.52
CA ASP A 71 1.24 8.04 16.89
C ASP A 71 1.84 7.06 17.90
N LYS A 72 1.63 7.30 19.20
CA LYS A 72 2.23 6.49 20.27
C LYS A 72 1.90 4.99 20.18
N ASP A 73 0.75 4.65 19.60
CA ASP A 73 0.25 3.28 19.54
C ASP A 73 0.34 2.67 18.14
N MET A 74 0.85 3.42 17.15
CA MET A 74 1.00 3.01 15.75
C MET A 74 -0.28 2.38 15.19
N HIS A 75 -1.36 3.15 15.17
CA HIS A 75 -2.61 2.68 14.59
C HIS A 75 -2.56 2.68 13.05
N PHE A 76 -3.33 1.78 12.45
CA PHE A 76 -3.51 1.71 11.00
C PHE A 76 -4.98 1.71 10.63
N ALA A 77 -5.25 2.10 9.39
CA ALA A 77 -6.57 2.04 8.80
C ALA A 77 -6.49 1.34 7.43
N ASP A 78 -7.37 0.36 7.23
CA ASP A 78 -7.56 -0.27 5.94
C ASP A 78 -8.27 0.70 5.00
N GLY A 79 -7.72 0.81 3.80
CA GLY A 79 -8.22 1.69 2.77
C GLY A 79 -8.16 1.07 1.40
N ILE A 80 -8.86 1.73 0.49
CA ILE A 80 -8.88 1.37 -0.92
C ILE A 80 -8.26 2.50 -1.72
N PHE A 81 -7.33 2.15 -2.59
CA PHE A 81 -6.74 3.07 -3.54
C PHE A 81 -7.73 3.40 -4.65
N ILE A 82 -7.83 4.68 -5.00
CA ILE A 82 -8.65 5.12 -6.13
C ILE A 82 -7.84 5.99 -7.09
N ASP A 83 -7.92 5.67 -8.38
CA ASP A 83 -7.19 6.32 -9.49
C ASP A 83 -7.82 7.64 -9.96
N ASP A 84 -8.60 8.29 -9.10
CA ASP A 84 -9.38 9.51 -9.35
C ASP A 84 -10.74 9.31 -10.08
N ASN A 85 -11.78 9.35 -9.26
CA ASN A 85 -13.00 10.11 -9.50
C ASN A 85 -13.51 10.47 -8.10
N HIS A 86 -13.70 11.77 -7.84
CA HIS A 86 -14.25 12.25 -6.57
C HIS A 86 -15.53 11.46 -6.24
N ASN A 87 -15.45 10.56 -5.26
CA ASN A 87 -16.63 9.92 -4.72
C ASN A 87 -16.96 10.63 -3.41
N PRO A 88 -17.87 11.62 -3.42
CA PRO A 88 -18.17 12.43 -2.24
C PRO A 88 -18.80 11.64 -1.09
N ASN A 89 -19.12 10.36 -1.31
CA ASN A 89 -19.79 9.51 -0.32
C ASN A 89 -18.84 8.73 0.58
N HIS A 90 -17.51 8.85 0.42
CA HIS A 90 -16.54 8.15 1.26
C HIS A 90 -15.62 9.10 2.02
N GLU A 91 -15.29 8.71 3.26
CA GLU A 91 -14.28 9.36 4.08
C GLU A 91 -12.89 9.07 3.50
N TYR A 92 -12.10 10.12 3.23
CA TYR A 92 -10.71 9.97 2.78
C TYR A 92 -9.79 9.69 3.97
N LEU A 93 -9.00 8.63 3.91
CA LEU A 93 -7.86 8.40 4.81
C LEU A 93 -6.66 9.26 4.39
N TRP A 94 -6.47 9.40 3.08
CA TRP A 94 -5.41 10.21 2.52
C TRP A 94 -5.78 10.69 1.12
N ARG A 95 -5.25 11.84 0.76
CA ARG A 95 -5.33 12.38 -0.61
C ARG A 95 -4.07 13.14 -0.93
N ASN A 96 -3.52 12.89 -2.11
CA ASN A 96 -2.45 13.71 -2.65
C ASN A 96 -3.00 15.12 -2.91
N THR A 97 -2.67 16.06 -2.03
CA THR A 97 -3.04 17.47 -2.14
C THR A 97 -1.83 18.38 -2.37
N ASP A 98 -0.61 17.83 -2.24
CA ASP A 98 0.66 18.54 -2.39
C ASP A 98 1.69 17.61 -3.04
N SER A 99 2.22 18.03 -4.19
CA SER A 99 3.23 17.29 -4.95
C SER A 99 4.66 17.48 -4.45
N THR A 100 4.88 18.28 -3.40
CA THR A 100 6.22 18.68 -2.94
C THR A 100 6.71 17.93 -1.70
N THR A 101 5.81 17.23 -1.00
CA THR A 101 6.18 16.42 0.17
C THR A 101 7.17 15.32 -0.24
N PRO A 102 8.35 15.23 0.41
CA PRO A 102 9.30 14.17 0.12
C PRO A 102 8.89 12.85 0.78
N TRP A 103 9.01 11.75 0.04
CA TRP A 103 8.71 10.40 0.53
C TRP A 103 9.87 9.46 0.31
N ILE A 104 10.02 8.48 1.21
CA ILE A 104 10.95 7.37 1.07
C ILE A 104 10.16 6.07 0.89
N GLU A 105 10.45 5.38 -0.19
CA GLU A 105 9.90 4.08 -0.57
C GLU A 105 10.73 2.93 0.00
N PHE A 106 10.05 1.89 0.47
CA PHE A 106 10.63 0.66 1.01
C PHE A 106 9.63 -0.51 0.91
N LEU A 107 10.15 -1.73 1.07
CA LEU A 107 9.33 -2.94 1.17
C LEU A 107 8.89 -3.16 2.61
N LEU A 108 7.59 -3.08 2.89
CA LEU A 108 7.00 -3.42 4.18
C LEU A 108 6.58 -4.90 4.19
N GLU A 109 6.87 -5.58 5.29
CA GLU A 109 6.50 -6.98 5.52
C GLU A 109 5.53 -7.07 6.71
N THR A 110 4.46 -7.84 6.55
CA THR A 110 3.51 -8.15 7.62
C THR A 110 3.26 -9.65 7.69
N ASP A 111 2.90 -10.16 8.86
CA ASP A 111 2.36 -11.52 8.95
C ASP A 111 1.11 -11.63 8.05
N TYR A 112 0.92 -12.78 7.41
CA TYR A 112 -0.16 -13.00 6.45
C TYR A 112 -1.55 -12.72 7.06
N GLY A 113 -2.26 -11.75 6.48
CA GLY A 113 -3.58 -11.32 6.93
C GLY A 113 -3.59 -10.61 8.28
N ALA A 114 -2.44 -10.22 8.81
CA ALA A 114 -2.31 -9.56 10.12
C ALA A 114 -1.46 -8.29 10.03
N PRO A 115 -1.97 -7.19 9.44
CA PRO A 115 -1.21 -5.94 9.26
C PRO A 115 -0.64 -5.31 10.53
N ALA A 116 -1.22 -5.61 11.70
CA ALA A 116 -0.73 -5.15 13.00
C ALA A 116 0.63 -5.76 13.39
N SER A 117 0.95 -6.94 12.84
CA SER A 117 2.22 -7.63 13.04
C SER A 117 3.09 -7.36 11.81
N ASN A 118 3.96 -6.37 11.90
CA ASN A 118 4.73 -5.86 10.77
C ASN A 118 6.13 -5.37 11.21
N ASN A 119 6.99 -5.12 10.23
CA ASN A 119 8.34 -4.59 10.43
C ASN A 119 8.45 -3.06 10.32
N LEU A 120 7.33 -2.31 10.33
CA LEU A 120 7.33 -0.85 10.13
C LEU A 120 8.21 -0.14 11.15
N LYS A 121 8.12 -0.54 12.43
CA LYS A 121 8.91 0.07 13.49
C LYS A 121 10.42 0.02 13.19
N GLU A 122 10.91 -1.09 12.64
CA GLU A 122 12.33 -1.24 12.29
C GLU A 122 12.75 -0.27 11.20
N HIS A 123 11.88 -0.05 10.21
CA HIS A 123 12.11 0.95 9.16
C HIS A 123 12.12 2.38 9.71
N LEU A 124 11.16 2.73 10.58
CA LEU A 124 11.09 4.06 11.18
C LEU A 124 12.31 4.34 12.08
N ASP A 125 12.71 3.39 12.92
CA ASP A 125 13.89 3.50 13.78
C ASP A 125 15.17 3.71 12.95
N GLU A 126 15.32 2.99 11.83
CA GLU A 126 16.48 3.15 10.94
C GLU A 126 16.51 4.53 10.25
N LEU A 127 15.35 5.03 9.81
CA LEU A 127 15.25 6.36 9.20
C LEU A 127 15.50 7.48 10.21
N HIS A 128 15.02 7.34 11.46
CA HIS A 128 15.34 8.24 12.55
C HIS A 128 16.84 8.23 12.86
N GLY A 129 17.47 7.04 12.86
CA GLY A 129 18.91 6.89 13.01
C GLY A 129 19.72 7.60 11.90
N ARG A 130 19.13 7.80 10.72
CA ARG A 130 19.71 8.58 9.61
C ARG A 130 19.42 10.09 9.69
N GLY A 131 18.70 10.53 10.73
CA GLY A 131 18.37 11.94 10.98
C GLY A 131 17.06 12.41 10.35
N TYR A 132 16.26 11.52 9.77
CA TYR A 132 14.94 11.89 9.23
C TYR A 132 13.89 11.98 10.32
N LYS A 133 12.97 12.95 10.19
CA LYS A 133 11.68 12.92 10.88
C LYS A 133 10.66 12.28 9.95
N THR A 134 9.92 11.30 10.44
CA THR A 134 8.94 10.56 9.64
C THR A 134 7.51 10.93 10.02
N GLY A 135 6.64 11.01 9.02
CA GLY A 135 5.20 11.17 9.16
C GLY A 135 4.47 9.88 8.78
N MET A 136 3.30 10.07 8.20
CA MET A 136 2.41 8.98 7.79
C MET A 136 3.08 8.00 6.84
N VAL A 137 2.62 6.76 6.87
CA VAL A 137 3.05 5.72 5.94
C VAL A 137 1.86 5.27 5.11
N LEU A 138 2.03 5.30 3.79
CA LEU A 138 1.09 4.77 2.82
C LEU A 138 1.64 3.44 2.33
N SER A 139 0.81 2.42 2.19
CA SER A 139 1.29 1.13 1.68
C SER A 139 0.29 0.43 0.80
N LYS A 140 0.81 -0.29 -0.19
CA LYS A 140 0.07 -0.95 -1.24
C LYS A 140 0.43 -2.42 -1.33
N PHE A 141 -0.58 -3.29 -1.24
CA PHE A 141 -0.35 -4.73 -1.34
C PHE A 141 0.30 -5.09 -2.68
N LEU A 142 1.40 -5.84 -2.62
CA LEU A 142 2.07 -6.39 -3.79
C LEU A 142 1.80 -7.88 -3.90
N THR A 143 2.15 -8.67 -2.89
CA THR A 143 2.02 -10.14 -2.94
C THR A 143 2.11 -10.76 -1.56
N SER A 144 1.68 -12.01 -1.44
CA SER A 144 2.04 -12.88 -0.32
C SER A 144 3.06 -13.90 -0.79
N ASP A 145 4.01 -14.26 0.07
CA ASP A 145 5.02 -15.29 -0.19
C ASP A 145 5.50 -15.91 1.15
N ILE A 146 6.24 -17.02 1.09
CA ILE A 146 6.88 -17.60 2.27
C ILE A 146 8.14 -16.80 2.59
N SER A 147 8.20 -16.20 3.78
CA SER A 147 9.39 -15.47 4.22
C SER A 147 10.56 -16.44 4.41
N PRO A 148 11.72 -16.18 3.79
CA PRO A 148 12.90 -17.02 3.98
C PRO A 148 13.43 -17.00 5.42
N SER A 149 13.08 -15.96 6.20
CA SER A 149 13.58 -15.73 7.55
C SER A 149 12.98 -16.69 8.58
N ASP A 150 11.68 -16.99 8.47
CA ASP A 150 10.92 -17.77 9.45
C ASP A 150 10.08 -18.90 8.85
N GLN A 151 10.08 -19.05 7.52
CA GLN A 151 9.34 -20.06 6.75
C GLN A 151 7.81 -19.98 6.92
N ARG A 152 7.28 -18.79 7.24
CA ARG A 152 5.84 -18.55 7.35
C ARG A 152 5.32 -17.71 6.18
N PRO A 153 4.01 -17.72 5.91
CA PRO A 153 3.42 -16.79 4.96
C PRO A 153 3.47 -15.35 5.48
N HIS A 154 3.94 -14.44 4.64
CA HIS A 154 3.96 -12.99 4.88
C HIS A 154 3.32 -12.25 3.71
N ASP A 155 2.74 -11.10 4.00
CA ASP A 155 2.30 -10.12 3.01
C ASP A 155 3.38 -9.06 2.80
N TYR A 156 3.63 -8.75 1.54
CA TYR A 156 4.63 -7.78 1.09
C TYR A 156 3.92 -6.58 0.46
N LEU A 157 4.23 -5.40 0.97
CA LEU A 157 3.63 -4.14 0.55
C LEU A 157 4.69 -3.15 0.06
N ASP A 158 4.35 -2.43 -1.00
CA ASP A 158 5.07 -1.23 -1.44
C ASP A 158 4.69 -0.10 -0.50
N ALA A 159 5.64 0.43 0.25
CA ALA A 159 5.35 1.42 1.28
C ALA A 159 6.14 2.70 1.08
N TRP A 160 5.50 3.84 1.37
CA TRP A 160 6.10 5.16 1.37
C TRP A 160 5.90 5.79 2.73
N VAL A 161 6.98 6.30 3.32
CA VAL A 161 6.92 7.12 4.54
C VAL A 161 7.20 8.57 4.21
N GLU A 162 6.34 9.43 4.74
CA GLU A 162 6.47 10.87 4.64
C GLU A 162 7.71 11.34 5.40
N ILE A 163 8.49 12.23 4.79
CA ILE A 163 9.63 12.87 5.46
C ILE A 163 9.23 14.29 5.83
N LEU A 164 9.14 14.54 7.14
CA LEU A 164 8.74 15.81 7.69
C LEU A 164 9.92 16.80 7.69
N PRO A 165 9.67 18.10 7.50
CA PRO A 165 10.69 19.12 7.69
C PRO A 165 11.25 19.07 9.12
N LEU A 166 12.55 19.34 9.24
CA LEU A 166 13.27 19.41 10.51
C LEU A 166 12.76 20.57 11.40
#